data_AF-B9XBH4-F1
#
_entry.id   AF-B9XBH4-F1
#
_cell.length_a   1.000
_cell.length_b   1.000
_cell.length_c   1.000
_cell.angle_alpha   90.00
_cell.angle_beta   90.00
_cell.angle_gamma   90.00
#
_symmetry.space_group_name_H-M   'P 1'
#
loop_
_entity.id
_entity.type
_entity.pdbx_description
1 polymer ?
#
loop_
_entity_poly.entity_id
_entity_poly.type
_entity_poly.pdbx_seq_one_letter_code
_entity_poly.pdbx_strand_id
1 'polypeptide(L)'
;MLDNCEAETHTRGMRATIVVLLGVLLCSLSVWAEEKLAVLKVGSEVYSNVTVTSVTTTDIYFSHGQGMGNAKLKRLEPEMQKHFHYDAAKASATEQQQKDANARYVPPSANTSRPTPAPEEEDPKAVMEEAIAKVKAIVNQPVTQVSRKSGMNVSIYKPGWFHDGAIKPDFDTVDVRATQEFIYDKHPYVSTDQNPGVAFNGPELEFNAMTKYFYVDRSLPKKKLTEAEMLEINRLYRIIGSCEKKLK
;
A
#
# COMPACT_ATOMS: atom_id res chain seq x y z
N MET A 1 -9.17 63.88 -43.09
CA MET A 1 -9.07 63.73 -44.56
C MET A 1 -8.84 62.24 -44.80
N LEU A 2 -9.93 61.56 -45.21
CA LEU A 2 -10.05 60.21 -45.80
C LEU A 2 -9.68 59.03 -44.88
N ASP A 3 -10.63 58.26 -44.34
CA ASP A 3 -11.52 57.24 -44.96
C ASP A 3 -10.79 56.08 -45.66
N ASN A 4 -10.84 54.91 -45.03
CA ASN A 4 -11.27 53.59 -45.56
C ASN A 4 -10.72 52.46 -44.65
N CYS A 5 -11.56 51.63 -44.02
CA CYS A 5 -12.23 50.43 -44.58
C CYS A 5 -11.16 49.42 -45.05
N GLU A 6 -11.01 48.22 -44.51
CA GLU A 6 -12.01 47.15 -44.42
C GLU A 6 -11.69 46.14 -43.32
N ALA A 7 -12.74 45.58 -42.74
CA ALA A 7 -12.71 44.28 -42.08
C ALA A 7 -12.91 43.20 -43.15
N GLU A 8 -12.05 42.17 -43.19
CA GLU A 8 -12.46 40.86 -43.70
C GLU A 8 -11.86 39.72 -42.87
N THR A 9 -12.77 39.04 -42.18
CA THR A 9 -12.63 37.67 -41.70
C THR A 9 -12.71 36.69 -42.87
N HIS A 10 -11.68 35.87 -43.10
CA HIS A 10 -11.90 34.55 -43.70
C HIS A 10 -10.83 33.50 -43.32
N THR A 11 -11.19 32.69 -42.33
CA THR A 11 -11.17 31.21 -42.33
C THR A 11 -10.09 30.45 -43.11
N ARG A 12 -9.27 29.69 -42.36
CA ARG A 12 -8.79 28.29 -42.55
C ARG A 12 -7.28 28.15 -42.35
N GLY A 13 -6.88 27.40 -41.32
CA GLY A 13 -5.50 26.93 -41.23
C GLY A 13 -5.04 26.48 -39.84
N MET A 14 -5.79 25.57 -39.23
CA MET A 14 -5.41 24.76 -38.07
C MET A 14 -3.94 24.29 -38.11
N ARG A 15 -3.16 24.48 -37.01
CA ARG A 15 -2.24 23.48 -36.42
C ARG A 15 -1.51 23.94 -35.13
N ALA A 16 -1.84 23.23 -34.04
CA ALA A 16 -1.01 22.84 -32.88
C ALA A 16 -0.48 23.96 -31.96
N THR A 17 -1.20 24.47 -30.96
CA THR A 17 -1.61 23.87 -29.66
C THR A 17 -0.45 23.39 -28.76
N ILE A 18 0.02 24.26 -27.85
CA ILE A 18 0.73 23.87 -26.62
C ILE A 18 -0.36 23.61 -25.58
N VAL A 19 -0.71 22.35 -25.37
CA VAL A 19 -1.60 21.93 -24.29
C VAL A 19 -0.75 21.61 -23.07
N VAL A 20 -0.91 22.40 -22.01
CA VAL A 20 -0.57 22.03 -20.63
C VAL A 20 -1.39 20.79 -20.30
N LEU A 21 -0.76 19.62 -20.34
CA LEU A 21 -1.38 18.38 -19.86
C LEU A 21 -1.37 18.41 -18.33
N LEU A 22 -2.41 19.04 -17.77
CA LEU A 22 -3.00 18.62 -16.51
C LEU A 22 -3.41 17.16 -16.70
N GLY A 23 -2.57 16.23 -16.23
CA GLY A 23 -2.92 14.83 -16.10
C GLY A 23 -3.96 14.68 -14.99
N VAL A 24 -5.21 15.06 -15.28
CA VAL A 24 -6.36 14.59 -14.53
C VAL A 24 -6.38 13.08 -14.72
N LEU A 25 -5.81 12.38 -13.74
CA LEU A 25 -6.04 10.96 -13.53
C LEU A 25 -7.55 10.81 -13.30
N LEU A 26 -8.29 10.62 -14.39
CA LEU A 26 -9.65 10.12 -14.35
C LEU A 26 -9.56 8.70 -13.80
N CYS A 27 -9.51 8.60 -12.47
CA CYS A 27 -10.01 7.44 -11.77
C CYS A 27 -11.47 7.33 -12.20
N SER A 28 -11.75 6.50 -13.20
CA SER A 28 -13.08 5.90 -13.35
C SER A 28 -13.29 5.08 -12.09
N LEU A 29 -13.74 5.73 -11.01
CA LEU A 29 -14.37 5.09 -9.89
C LEU A 29 -15.67 4.53 -10.45
N SER A 30 -15.57 3.35 -11.05
CA SER A 30 -16.72 2.48 -11.11
C SER A 30 -17.09 2.26 -9.64
N VAL A 31 -18.16 2.92 -9.19
CA VAL A 31 -18.75 2.66 -7.88
C VAL A 31 -19.40 1.29 -8.01
N TRP A 32 -18.61 0.24 -7.82
CA TRP A 32 -19.13 -1.10 -7.61
C TRP A 32 -19.70 -1.09 -6.20
N ALA A 33 -20.99 -1.40 -6.06
CA ALA A 33 -21.53 -1.75 -4.77
C ALA A 33 -20.71 -2.92 -4.22
N GLU A 34 -20.46 -2.93 -2.90
CA GLU A 34 -19.76 -4.03 -2.23
C GLU A 34 -20.35 -5.38 -2.67
N GLU A 35 -19.53 -6.19 -3.35
CA GLU A 35 -20.00 -7.43 -3.98
C GLU A 35 -19.73 -8.62 -3.07
N LYS A 36 -20.76 -9.42 -2.79
CA LYS A 36 -20.61 -10.63 -1.98
C LYS A 36 -20.40 -11.88 -2.83
N LEU A 37 -19.31 -12.57 -2.58
CA LEU A 37 -18.97 -13.85 -3.18
C LEU A 37 -19.01 -14.94 -2.10
N ALA A 38 -19.68 -16.05 -2.38
CA ALA A 38 -19.68 -17.20 -1.47
C ALA A 38 -18.28 -17.80 -1.31
N VAL A 39 -17.54 -17.90 -2.41
CA VAL A 39 -16.16 -18.40 -2.47
C VAL A 39 -15.36 -17.58 -3.49
N LEU A 40 -14.10 -17.28 -3.17
CA LEU A 40 -13.12 -16.68 -4.07
C LEU A 40 -11.86 -17.55 -4.06
N LYS A 41 -11.43 -18.02 -5.23
CA LYS A 41 -10.17 -18.77 -5.38
C LYS A 41 -9.07 -17.92 -5.98
N VAL A 42 -7.88 -18.00 -5.39
CA VAL A 42 -6.68 -17.24 -5.77
C VAL A 42 -5.51 -18.19 -5.90
N GLY A 43 -5.27 -18.72 -7.10
CA GLY A 43 -4.34 -19.84 -7.30
C GLY A 43 -4.73 -21.04 -6.45
N SER A 44 -3.90 -21.41 -5.47
CA SER A 44 -4.16 -22.51 -4.53
C SER A 44 -4.95 -22.11 -3.27
N GLU A 45 -5.21 -20.82 -3.06
CA GLU A 45 -5.92 -20.31 -1.88
C GLU A 45 -7.42 -20.21 -2.14
N VAL A 46 -8.23 -20.49 -1.12
CA VAL A 46 -9.69 -20.44 -1.18
C VAL A 46 -10.22 -19.62 -0.01
N TYR A 47 -10.97 -18.57 -0.34
CA TYR A 47 -11.59 -17.65 0.61
C TYR A 47 -13.11 -17.83 0.57
N SER A 48 -13.78 -17.73 1.72
CA SER A 48 -15.22 -17.96 1.86
C SER A 48 -15.92 -16.76 2.50
N ASN A 49 -17.18 -16.50 2.12
CA ASN A 49 -17.98 -15.36 2.59
C ASN A 49 -17.30 -14.02 2.33
N VAL A 50 -16.83 -13.84 1.10
CA VAL A 50 -16.04 -12.71 0.65
C VAL A 50 -16.97 -11.54 0.32
N THR A 51 -16.62 -10.33 0.73
CA THR A 51 -17.22 -9.07 0.29
C THR A 51 -16.12 -8.23 -0.34
N VAL A 52 -16.13 -8.11 -1.66
CA VAL A 52 -15.18 -7.29 -2.43
C VAL A 52 -15.47 -5.83 -2.16
N THR A 53 -14.46 -5.12 -1.69
CA THR A 53 -14.55 -3.71 -1.26
C THR A 53 -13.96 -2.76 -2.29
N SER A 54 -12.97 -3.22 -3.07
CA SER A 54 -12.46 -2.47 -4.22
C SER A 54 -11.72 -3.35 -5.22
N VAL A 55 -11.66 -2.87 -6.46
CA VAL A 55 -10.94 -3.51 -7.57
C VAL A 55 -10.07 -2.44 -8.23
N THR A 56 -8.79 -2.71 -8.37
CA THR A 56 -7.82 -1.88 -9.10
C THR A 56 -7.48 -2.55 -10.43
N THR A 57 -6.58 -1.96 -11.21
CA THR A 57 -6.13 -2.56 -12.47
C THR A 57 -5.37 -3.88 -12.26
N THR A 58 -4.80 -4.10 -11.07
CA THR A 58 -3.91 -5.24 -10.78
C THR A 58 -4.41 -6.13 -9.66
N ASP A 59 -5.26 -5.64 -8.76
CA ASP A 59 -5.62 -6.31 -7.50
C ASP A 59 -7.12 -6.18 -7.21
N ILE A 60 -7.65 -7.15 -6.47
CA ILE A 60 -8.92 -7.05 -5.76
C ILE A 60 -8.67 -6.99 -4.26
N TYR A 61 -9.48 -6.22 -3.56
CA TYR A 61 -9.48 -6.09 -2.10
C TYR A 61 -10.84 -6.51 -1.58
N PHE A 62 -10.84 -7.28 -0.52
CA PHE A 62 -12.07 -7.88 -0.03
C PHE A 62 -12.00 -8.17 1.46
N SER A 63 -13.13 -8.08 2.13
CA SER A 63 -13.33 -8.68 3.46
C SER A 63 -13.84 -10.10 3.31
N HIS A 64 -13.64 -10.95 4.31
CA HIS A 64 -14.21 -12.29 4.37
C HIS A 64 -14.35 -12.75 5.82
N GLY A 65 -14.76 -14.00 6.05
CA GLY A 65 -14.92 -14.54 7.41
C GLY A 65 -13.66 -14.45 8.30
N GLN A 66 -12.47 -14.22 7.73
CA GLN A 66 -11.21 -14.04 8.45
C GLN A 66 -10.62 -12.62 8.28
N GLY A 67 -11.42 -11.60 7.95
CA GLY A 67 -10.97 -10.21 7.88
C GLY A 67 -10.68 -9.71 6.46
N MET A 68 -9.80 -8.72 6.32
CA MET A 68 -9.47 -8.10 5.03
C MET A 68 -8.29 -8.81 4.34
N GLY A 69 -8.42 -9.07 3.04
CA GLY A 69 -7.41 -9.66 2.18
C GLY A 69 -7.31 -8.93 0.83
N ASN A 70 -6.25 -9.20 0.10
CA ASN A 70 -6.07 -8.75 -1.27
C ASN A 70 -5.53 -9.88 -2.14
N ALA A 71 -5.86 -9.83 -3.43
CA ALA A 71 -5.41 -10.80 -4.41
C ALA A 71 -5.11 -10.15 -5.75
N LYS A 72 -4.06 -10.60 -6.44
CA LYS A 72 -3.80 -10.16 -7.82
C LYS A 72 -4.89 -10.67 -8.75
N LEU A 73 -5.46 -9.80 -9.57
CA LEU A 73 -6.49 -10.16 -10.56
C LEU A 73 -6.03 -11.31 -11.48
N LYS A 74 -4.76 -11.29 -11.90
CA LYS A 74 -4.15 -12.35 -12.72
C LYS A 74 -4.09 -13.74 -12.09
N ARG A 75 -4.27 -13.83 -10.77
CA ARG A 75 -4.26 -15.10 -10.01
C ARG A 75 -5.66 -15.64 -9.74
N LEU A 76 -6.70 -14.92 -10.12
CA LEU A 76 -8.07 -15.38 -9.99
C LEU A 76 -8.40 -16.43 -11.06
N GLU A 77 -9.43 -17.24 -10.83
CA GLU A 77 -9.96 -18.13 -11.86
C GLU A 77 -10.47 -17.33 -13.09
N PRO A 78 -10.43 -17.88 -14.32
CA PRO A 78 -10.77 -17.15 -15.55
C PRO A 78 -12.13 -16.45 -15.53
N GLU A 79 -13.14 -17.08 -14.92
CA GLU A 79 -14.48 -16.49 -14.76
C GLU A 79 -14.43 -15.22 -13.89
N MET A 80 -13.66 -15.23 -12.81
CA MET A 80 -13.50 -14.06 -11.93
C MET A 80 -12.64 -12.98 -12.58
N GLN A 81 -11.65 -13.34 -13.40
CA GLN A 81 -10.91 -12.38 -14.22
C GLN A 81 -11.86 -11.64 -15.17
N LYS A 82 -12.75 -12.37 -15.85
CA LYS A 82 -13.75 -11.79 -16.76
C LYS A 82 -14.75 -10.92 -16.01
N HIS A 83 -15.21 -11.38 -14.84
CA HIS A 83 -16.16 -10.67 -13.97
C HIS A 83 -15.63 -9.31 -13.51
N PHE A 84 -14.36 -9.24 -13.09
CA PHE A 84 -13.70 -7.99 -12.70
C PHE A 84 -13.05 -7.23 -13.87
N HIS A 85 -13.36 -7.62 -15.11
CA HIS A 85 -12.84 -6.98 -16.32
C HIS A 85 -11.30 -6.87 -16.34
N TYR A 86 -10.62 -7.92 -15.91
CA TYR A 86 -9.17 -7.99 -15.94
C TYR A 86 -8.66 -7.86 -17.38
N ASP A 87 -7.88 -6.81 -17.62
CA ASP A 87 -7.17 -6.57 -18.87
C ASP A 87 -5.68 -6.83 -18.62
N ALA A 88 -5.18 -7.96 -19.15
CA ALA A 88 -3.80 -8.39 -18.93
C ALA A 88 -2.77 -7.39 -19.45
N ALA A 89 -3.06 -6.70 -20.57
CA ALA A 89 -2.17 -5.72 -21.15
C ALA A 89 -2.11 -4.46 -20.28
N LYS A 90 -3.27 -3.95 -19.83
CA LYS A 90 -3.32 -2.81 -18.90
C LYS A 90 -2.70 -3.14 -17.56
N ALA A 91 -3.01 -4.30 -16.98
CA ALA A 91 -2.42 -4.73 -15.73
C ALA A 91 -0.90 -4.86 -15.84
N SER A 92 -0.39 -5.46 -16.91
CA SER A 92 1.05 -5.53 -17.15
C SER A 92 1.68 -4.16 -17.37
N ALA A 93 1.02 -3.24 -18.07
CA ALA A 93 1.49 -1.88 -18.26
C ALA A 93 1.50 -1.10 -16.93
N THR A 94 0.47 -1.25 -16.10
CA THR A 94 0.41 -0.65 -14.75
C THR A 94 1.47 -1.27 -13.84
N GLU A 95 1.66 -2.59 -13.85
CA GLU A 95 2.74 -3.26 -13.10
C GLU A 95 4.12 -2.78 -13.58
N GLN A 96 4.31 -2.60 -14.89
CA GLN A 96 5.56 -2.08 -15.45
C GLN A 96 5.77 -0.61 -15.12
N GLN A 97 4.73 0.22 -15.20
CA GLN A 97 4.78 1.63 -14.79
C GLN A 97 5.08 1.77 -13.30
N GLN A 98 4.47 0.94 -12.45
CA GLN A 98 4.79 0.86 -11.03
C GLN A 98 6.25 0.44 -10.85
N LYS A 99 6.72 -0.59 -11.57
CA LYS A 99 8.11 -1.03 -11.53
C LYS A 99 9.09 0.05 -11.99
N ASP A 100 8.77 0.80 -13.04
CA ASP A 100 9.59 1.88 -13.58
C ASP A 100 9.58 3.11 -12.67
N ALA A 101 8.43 3.47 -12.10
CA ALA A 101 8.32 4.51 -11.08
C ALA A 101 9.13 4.13 -9.83
N ASN A 102 9.07 2.86 -9.42
CA ASN A 102 9.87 2.32 -8.32
C ASN A 102 11.36 2.28 -8.66
N ALA A 103 11.75 2.00 -9.91
CA ALA A 103 13.14 2.03 -10.36
C ALA A 103 13.71 3.46 -10.45
N ARG A 104 12.85 4.45 -10.71
CA ARG A 104 13.21 5.88 -10.71
C ARG A 104 13.21 6.50 -9.31
N TYR A 105 12.67 5.80 -8.31
CA TYR A 105 12.73 6.23 -6.93
C TYR A 105 14.17 6.09 -6.42
N VAL A 106 14.91 7.20 -6.41
CA VAL A 106 16.19 7.32 -5.73
C VAL A 106 15.90 7.73 -4.28
N PRO A 107 16.11 6.86 -3.29
CA PRO A 107 15.96 7.27 -1.89
C PRO A 107 16.93 8.42 -1.59
N PRO A 108 16.60 9.34 -0.67
CA PRO A 108 17.56 10.33 -0.20
C PRO A 108 18.85 9.61 0.23
N SER A 109 19.99 9.96 -0.37
CA SER A 109 21.29 9.43 0.03
C SER A 109 21.46 9.64 1.52
N ALA A 110 21.70 8.55 2.24
CA ALA A 110 22.04 8.57 3.65
C ALA A 110 23.40 9.25 3.83
N ASN A 111 23.40 10.58 3.93
CA ASN A 111 24.49 11.31 4.55
C ASN A 111 24.42 11.08 6.06
N THR A 112 24.89 9.92 6.49
CA THR A 112 25.39 9.74 7.86
C THR A 112 26.87 9.47 7.75
N SER A 113 27.64 10.56 7.74
CA SER A 113 29.07 10.54 7.97
C SER A 113 29.36 9.95 9.35
N ARG A 114 29.72 8.67 9.40
CA ARG A 114 30.59 8.13 10.45
C ARG A 114 31.98 7.96 9.81
N PRO A 115 33.05 8.58 10.33
CA PRO A 115 34.39 8.20 9.91
C PRO A 115 34.65 6.80 10.48
N THR A 116 34.86 5.81 9.61
CA THR A 116 35.27 4.45 10.00
C THR A 116 36.47 4.05 9.15
N PRO A 117 37.47 3.34 9.71
CA PRO A 117 38.67 2.93 9.00
C PRO A 117 38.36 1.96 7.84
N ALA A 118 39.37 1.69 7.00
CA ALA A 118 39.33 0.85 5.79
C ALA A 118 38.67 -0.55 5.96
N PRO A 119 38.22 -1.18 4.87
CA PRO A 119 37.06 -2.06 4.84
C PRO A 119 37.37 -3.49 5.27
N GLU A 120 36.84 -3.90 6.41
CA GLU A 120 36.37 -5.29 6.55
C GLU A 120 35.03 -5.38 5.80
N GLU A 121 34.90 -6.34 4.89
CA GLU A 121 33.61 -6.63 4.26
C GLU A 121 32.63 -7.04 5.36
N GLU A 122 31.69 -6.16 5.73
CA GLU A 122 30.67 -6.46 6.75
C GLU A 122 29.93 -7.76 6.37
N ASP A 123 29.84 -8.70 7.31
CA ASP A 123 29.12 -9.97 7.15
C ASP A 123 27.68 -9.70 6.66
N PRO A 124 27.31 -10.12 5.44
CA PRO A 124 25.98 -9.85 4.88
C PRO A 124 24.84 -10.36 5.78
N LYS A 125 25.07 -11.40 6.58
CA LYS A 125 24.09 -11.93 7.53
C LYS A 125 23.87 -10.95 8.69
N ALA A 126 24.94 -10.47 9.32
CA ALA A 126 24.85 -9.50 10.42
C ALA A 126 24.15 -8.20 9.97
N VAL A 127 24.50 -7.69 8.79
CA VAL A 127 23.85 -6.51 8.19
C VAL A 127 22.36 -6.73 7.95
N MET A 128 21.98 -7.92 7.45
CA MET A 128 20.58 -8.27 7.22
C MET A 128 19.78 -8.34 8.53
N GLU A 129 20.35 -8.97 9.56
CA GLU A 129 19.71 -9.09 10.88
C GLU A 129 19.50 -7.72 11.53
N GLU A 130 20.48 -6.82 11.43
CA GLU A 130 20.35 -5.44 11.90
C GLU A 130 19.26 -4.67 11.14
N ALA A 131 19.20 -4.80 9.82
CA ALA A 131 18.18 -4.16 9.00
C ALA A 131 16.77 -4.67 9.36
N ILE A 132 16.60 -5.99 9.53
CA ILE A 132 15.35 -6.60 9.99
C ILE A 132 14.95 -6.08 11.37
N ALA A 133 15.91 -5.97 12.29
CA ALA A 133 15.65 -5.44 13.64
C ALA A 133 15.16 -3.98 13.60
N LYS A 134 15.77 -3.14 12.76
CA LYS A 134 15.35 -1.74 12.57
C LYS A 134 13.94 -1.63 11.98
N VAL A 135 13.61 -2.44 10.97
CA VAL A 135 12.24 -2.49 10.43
C VAL A 135 11.25 -2.86 11.53
N LYS A 136 11.54 -3.92 12.30
CA LYS A 136 10.67 -4.35 13.41
C LYS A 136 10.49 -3.23 14.45
N ALA A 137 11.55 -2.50 14.78
CA ALA A 137 11.49 -1.39 15.72
C ALA A 137 10.60 -0.25 15.23
N ILE A 138 10.68 0.10 13.95
CA ILE A 138 9.83 1.16 13.35
C ILE A 138 8.37 0.71 13.29
N VAL A 139 8.11 -0.49 12.74
CA VAL A 139 6.76 -0.99 12.49
C VAL A 139 6.00 -1.30 13.79
N ASN A 140 6.68 -1.73 14.85
CA ASN A 140 6.06 -2.12 16.12
C ASN A 140 6.21 -1.06 17.21
N GLN A 141 6.29 0.22 16.84
CA GLN A 141 6.19 1.30 17.80
C GLN A 141 4.89 1.18 18.63
N PRO A 142 4.94 1.54 19.92
CA PRO A 142 3.76 1.48 20.78
C PRO A 142 2.67 2.42 20.25
N VAL A 143 1.43 1.98 20.41
CA VAL A 143 0.22 2.75 20.12
C VAL A 143 -0.44 3.21 21.41
N THR A 144 -1.07 4.38 21.39
CA THR A 144 -1.80 4.88 22.55
C THR A 144 -3.00 3.99 22.83
N GLN A 145 -2.98 3.33 23.99
CA GLN A 145 -4.05 2.48 24.47
C GLN A 145 -4.81 3.19 25.60
N VAL A 146 -6.14 3.20 25.51
CA VAL A 146 -7.01 3.74 26.55
C VAL A 146 -7.93 2.65 27.10
N SER A 147 -8.25 2.72 28.39
CA SER A 147 -9.27 1.84 28.97
C SER A 147 -10.63 2.16 28.37
N ARG A 148 -11.34 1.15 27.90
CA ARG A 148 -12.69 1.31 27.35
C ARG A 148 -13.67 1.61 28.47
N LYS A 149 -14.48 2.66 28.29
CA LYS A 149 -15.52 3.08 29.25
C LYS A 149 -16.91 2.93 28.63
N SER A 150 -17.92 2.75 29.49
CA SER A 150 -19.32 2.78 29.05
C SER A 150 -19.64 4.12 28.37
N GLY A 151 -20.40 4.08 27.28
CA GLY A 151 -20.73 5.27 26.49
C GLY A 151 -19.63 5.79 25.55
N MET A 152 -18.44 5.18 25.55
CA MET A 152 -17.38 5.52 24.58
C MET A 152 -17.77 5.06 23.17
N ASN A 153 -17.64 5.94 22.18
CA ASN A 153 -17.86 5.60 20.77
C ASN A 153 -16.65 4.80 20.26
N VAL A 154 -16.77 3.46 20.28
CA VAL A 154 -15.73 2.53 19.86
C VAL A 154 -16.25 1.66 18.73
N SER A 155 -15.55 1.64 17.60
CA SER A 155 -15.81 0.71 16.52
C SER A 155 -15.02 -0.58 16.71
N ILE A 156 -15.71 -1.72 16.66
CA ILE A 156 -15.11 -3.03 16.90
C ILE A 156 -14.79 -3.71 15.57
N TYR A 157 -13.52 -3.98 15.33
CA TYR A 157 -13.03 -4.75 14.18
C TYR A 157 -12.95 -6.24 14.55
N LYS A 158 -13.32 -7.10 13.61
CA LYS A 158 -13.28 -8.56 13.79
C LYS A 158 -12.90 -9.26 12.49
N PRO A 159 -12.19 -10.40 12.58
CA PRO A 159 -11.51 -10.90 13.78
C PRO A 159 -10.29 -10.02 14.12
N GLY A 160 -9.91 -9.85 15.39
CA GLY A 160 -8.60 -9.30 15.80
C GLY A 160 -7.99 -8.12 15.00
N TRP A 161 -6.68 -7.93 15.12
CA TRP A 161 -5.94 -6.96 14.29
C TRP A 161 -5.19 -7.62 13.14
N PHE A 162 -4.79 -8.87 13.35
CA PHE A 162 -3.94 -9.61 12.43
C PHE A 162 -4.64 -10.89 11.96
N HIS A 163 -4.37 -11.22 10.70
CA HIS A 163 -4.79 -12.45 10.05
C HIS A 163 -3.61 -13.10 9.35
N ASP A 164 -3.60 -14.43 9.27
CA ASP A 164 -2.58 -15.14 8.49
C ASP A 164 -2.64 -14.74 7.00
N GLY A 165 -1.54 -14.95 6.28
CA GLY A 165 -1.38 -14.48 4.88
C GLY A 165 -0.56 -13.20 4.74
N ALA A 166 0.35 -12.89 5.67
CA ALA A 166 1.34 -11.83 5.44
C ALA A 166 2.24 -12.21 4.26
N ILE A 167 2.16 -11.44 3.17
CA ILE A 167 3.01 -11.65 2.00
C ILE A 167 4.41 -11.11 2.34
N LYS A 168 5.45 -11.91 2.08
CA LYS A 168 6.83 -11.43 2.15
C LYS A 168 6.99 -10.32 1.09
N PRO A 169 7.34 -9.08 1.49
CA PRO A 169 7.50 -8.01 0.52
C PRO A 169 8.64 -8.33 -0.45
N ASP A 170 8.50 -7.89 -1.70
CA ASP A 170 9.66 -7.85 -2.60
C ASP A 170 10.60 -6.74 -2.12
N PHE A 171 11.60 -7.14 -1.34
CA PHE A 171 12.55 -6.25 -0.71
C PHE A 171 13.39 -5.44 -1.70
N ASP A 172 13.42 -5.81 -2.99
CA ASP A 172 14.11 -5.03 -4.02
C ASP A 172 13.26 -3.90 -4.58
N THR A 173 11.93 -4.03 -4.56
CA THR A 173 11.06 -3.13 -5.34
C THR A 173 9.85 -2.56 -4.62
N VAL A 174 9.42 -3.13 -3.49
CA VAL A 174 8.22 -2.68 -2.79
C VAL A 174 8.39 -1.25 -2.22
N ASP A 175 7.36 -0.42 -2.35
CA ASP A 175 7.28 0.89 -1.68
C ASP A 175 6.12 0.88 -0.68
N VAL A 176 6.44 0.92 0.62
CA VAL A 176 5.43 0.84 1.67
C VAL A 176 4.51 2.06 1.73
N ARG A 177 4.89 3.19 1.11
CA ARG A 177 4.03 4.39 1.00
C ARG A 177 2.81 4.14 0.12
N ALA A 178 2.96 3.28 -0.89
CA ALA A 178 1.89 2.96 -1.83
C ALA A 178 0.81 2.04 -1.21
N THR A 179 1.05 1.50 -0.02
CA THR A 179 0.19 0.53 0.65
C THR A 179 -0.27 0.99 2.04
N GLN A 180 -0.06 2.26 2.38
CA GLN A 180 -0.58 2.86 3.61
C GLN A 180 -2.07 3.18 3.45
N GLU A 181 -2.87 2.70 4.39
CA GLU A 181 -4.32 2.89 4.41
C GLU A 181 -4.79 3.46 5.75
N PHE A 182 -5.79 4.34 5.69
CA PHE A 182 -6.32 5.07 6.84
C PHE A 182 -7.73 4.61 7.23
N ILE A 183 -7.95 3.29 7.22
CA ILE A 183 -9.28 2.69 7.43
C ILE A 183 -9.90 2.98 8.81
N TYR A 184 -9.07 3.41 9.77
CA TYR A 184 -9.46 3.72 11.15
C TYR A 184 -9.77 5.20 11.39
N ASP A 185 -9.38 6.12 10.49
CA ASP A 185 -9.45 7.57 10.69
C ASP A 185 -10.88 8.08 10.91
N LYS A 186 -11.87 7.36 10.37
CA LYS A 186 -13.30 7.69 10.51
C LYS A 186 -13.87 7.41 11.90
N HIS A 187 -13.12 6.74 12.78
CA HIS A 187 -13.57 6.33 14.10
C HIS A 187 -12.72 6.97 15.18
N PRO A 188 -13.30 7.66 16.18
CA PRO A 188 -12.52 8.28 17.24
C PRO A 188 -11.75 7.23 18.05
N TYR A 189 -12.39 6.09 18.31
CA TYR A 189 -11.76 4.94 18.95
C TYR A 189 -12.09 3.66 18.22
N VAL A 190 -11.12 2.76 18.16
CA VAL A 190 -11.26 1.43 17.60
C VAL A 190 -10.78 0.38 18.59
N SER A 191 -11.33 -0.83 18.51
CA SER A 191 -10.89 -1.98 19.28
C SER A 191 -11.19 -3.27 18.51
N THR A 192 -10.79 -4.41 19.03
CA THR A 192 -11.12 -5.72 18.49
C THR A 192 -11.70 -6.62 19.56
N ASP A 193 -12.23 -7.77 19.13
CA ASP A 193 -12.61 -8.85 20.03
C ASP A 193 -11.44 -9.42 20.85
N GLN A 194 -10.19 -9.22 20.42
CA GLN A 194 -8.99 -9.63 21.15
C GLN A 194 -8.66 -8.69 22.33
N ASN A 195 -9.14 -7.44 22.31
CA ASN A 195 -8.82 -6.46 23.34
C ASN A 195 -10.09 -5.80 23.93
N PRO A 196 -11.03 -6.57 24.50
CA PRO A 196 -12.39 -6.09 24.82
C PRO A 196 -12.44 -4.95 25.85
N GLY A 197 -11.44 -4.86 26.73
CA GLY A 197 -11.36 -3.86 27.80
C GLY A 197 -10.66 -2.56 27.41
N VAL A 198 -10.12 -2.46 26.21
CA VAL A 198 -9.29 -1.32 25.78
C VAL A 198 -9.72 -0.82 24.41
N ALA A 199 -9.33 0.41 24.08
CA ALA A 199 -9.52 1.00 22.76
C ALA A 199 -8.28 1.81 22.37
N PHE A 200 -8.18 2.12 21.09
CA PHE A 200 -7.05 2.84 20.48
C PHE A 200 -7.59 4.02 19.68
N ASN A 201 -6.85 5.11 19.63
CA ASN A 201 -7.24 6.32 18.88
C ASN A 201 -7.18 6.03 17.38
N GLY A 202 -8.32 6.00 16.68
CA GLY A 202 -8.39 5.59 15.27
C GLY A 202 -7.48 6.42 14.35
N PRO A 203 -7.55 7.78 14.39
CA PRO A 203 -6.65 8.66 13.66
C PRO A 203 -5.14 8.46 13.86
N GLU A 204 -4.70 7.81 14.94
CA GLU A 204 -3.29 7.49 15.19
C GLU A 204 -2.84 6.19 14.54
N LEU A 205 -3.76 5.41 13.97
CA LEU A 205 -3.49 4.09 13.43
C LEU A 205 -3.45 4.08 11.90
N GLU A 206 -2.83 3.04 11.37
CA GLU A 206 -2.87 2.72 9.95
C GLU A 206 -3.05 1.22 9.74
N PHE A 207 -3.38 0.86 8.50
CA PHE A 207 -3.11 -0.46 7.98
C PHE A 207 -2.08 -0.36 6.87
N ASN A 208 -1.11 -1.28 6.84
CA ASN A 208 -0.15 -1.37 5.75
C ASN A 208 0.22 -2.83 5.47
N ALA A 209 -0.25 -3.35 4.33
CA ALA A 209 -0.09 -4.76 3.98
C ALA A 209 1.39 -5.17 3.82
N MET A 210 2.27 -4.24 3.41
CA MET A 210 3.68 -4.53 3.13
C MET A 210 4.56 -4.47 4.38
N THR A 211 4.06 -3.97 5.51
CA THR A 211 4.80 -4.00 6.79
C THR A 211 4.39 -5.17 7.68
N LYS A 212 3.25 -5.81 7.37
CA LYS A 212 2.64 -6.92 8.11
C LYS A 212 3.59 -8.10 8.36
N TYR A 213 4.51 -8.37 7.42
CA TYR A 213 5.54 -9.42 7.56
C TYR A 213 6.43 -9.24 8.81
N PHE A 214 6.54 -8.01 9.32
CA PHE A 214 7.42 -7.66 10.45
C PHE A 214 6.66 -7.43 11.76
N TYR A 215 5.37 -7.78 11.85
CA TYR A 215 4.61 -7.60 13.09
C TYR A 215 5.07 -8.59 14.15
N VAL A 216 5.46 -8.07 15.32
CA VAL A 216 5.90 -8.87 16.48
C VAL A 216 4.69 -9.21 17.34
N ASP A 217 3.97 -8.18 17.81
CA ASP A 217 2.69 -8.36 18.49
C ASP A 217 1.55 -8.19 17.48
N ARG A 218 0.84 -9.29 17.25
CA ARG A 218 -0.28 -9.41 16.32
C ARG A 218 -1.64 -9.14 17.00
N SER A 219 -1.64 -8.91 18.32
CA SER A 219 -2.80 -8.56 19.12
C SER A 219 -2.99 -7.05 19.28
N LEU A 220 -2.15 -6.25 18.62
CA LEU A 220 -2.18 -4.79 18.67
C LEU A 220 -2.24 -4.19 17.25
N PRO A 221 -2.94 -3.05 17.08
CA PRO A 221 -2.88 -2.31 15.84
C PRO A 221 -1.51 -1.65 15.65
N LYS A 222 -1.27 -1.05 14.48
CA LYS A 222 -0.04 -0.32 14.20
C LYS A 222 -0.27 1.17 14.13
N LYS A 223 0.69 1.89 14.69
CA LYS A 223 0.77 3.34 14.63
C LYS A 223 0.92 3.76 13.17
N LYS A 224 0.23 4.83 12.81
CA LYS A 224 0.40 5.54 11.54
C LYS A 224 1.85 5.95 11.37
N LEU A 225 2.49 5.40 10.36
CA LEU A 225 3.86 5.70 9.98
C LEU A 225 3.91 7.08 9.34
N THR A 226 4.90 7.86 9.73
CA THR A 226 5.27 9.08 9.04
C THR A 226 5.92 8.75 7.70
N GLU A 227 5.93 9.73 6.78
CA GLU A 227 6.63 9.57 5.51
C GLU A 227 8.10 9.21 5.71
N ALA A 228 8.80 9.88 6.64
CA ALA A 228 10.20 9.59 6.95
C ALA A 228 10.42 8.15 7.42
N GLU A 229 9.55 7.61 8.26
CA GLU A 229 9.62 6.21 8.72
C GLU A 229 9.38 5.22 7.57
N MET A 230 8.43 5.50 6.69
CA MET A 230 8.19 4.68 5.50
C MET A 230 9.36 4.70 4.52
N LEU A 231 9.98 5.87 4.33
CA LEU A 231 11.19 5.99 3.53
C LEU A 231 12.36 5.20 4.10
N GLU A 232 12.51 5.23 5.43
CA GLU A 232 13.53 4.44 6.11
C GLU A 232 13.26 2.93 5.99
N ILE A 233 12.01 2.48 6.14
CA ILE A 233 11.63 1.08 5.90
C ILE A 233 11.98 0.65 4.47
N ASN A 234 11.65 1.46 3.47
CA ASN A 234 12.00 1.18 2.08
C ASN A 234 13.51 1.04 1.89
N ARG A 235 14.31 1.93 2.50
CA ARG A 235 15.78 1.85 2.48
C ARG A 235 16.28 0.55 3.11
N LEU A 236 15.75 0.19 4.28
CA LEU A 236 16.09 -1.05 5.00
C LEU A 236 15.71 -2.29 4.20
N TYR A 237 14.57 -2.28 3.49
CA TYR A 237 14.20 -3.35 2.58
C TYR A 237 15.23 -3.55 1.48
N ARG A 238 15.75 -2.49 0.87
CA ARG A 238 16.82 -2.63 -0.14
C ARG A 238 18.09 -3.26 0.42
N ILE A 239 18.44 -2.97 1.67
CA ILE A 239 19.55 -3.63 2.36
C ILE A 239 19.26 -5.13 2.54
N ILE A 240 18.08 -5.48 3.03
CA ILE A 240 17.67 -6.89 3.22
C ILE A 240 17.70 -7.64 1.88
N GLY A 241 17.10 -7.09 0.82
CA GLY A 241 17.09 -7.70 -0.51
C GLY A 241 18.49 -7.89 -1.09
N SER A 242 19.39 -6.91 -0.89
CA SER A 242 20.80 -7.03 -1.28
C SER A 242 21.52 -8.13 -0.51
N CYS A 243 21.35 -8.22 0.81
CA CYS A 243 21.97 -9.27 1.62
C CYS A 243 21.41 -10.66 1.29
N GLU A 244 20.10 -10.80 1.07
CA GLU A 244 19.49 -12.07 0.65
C GLU A 244 20.08 -12.60 -0.65
N LYS A 245 20.50 -11.73 -1.58
CA LYS A 245 21.18 -12.14 -2.83
C LYS A 245 22.60 -12.61 -2.60
N LYS A 246 23.33 -12.01 -1.64
CA LYS A 246 24.71 -12.38 -1.30
C LYS A 246 24.82 -13.70 -0.51
N LEU A 247 23.74 -14.07 0.21
CA LEU A 247 23.67 -15.26 1.06
C LEU A 247 23.10 -16.49 0.35
N LYS A 248 22.70 -16.37 -0.92
CA LYS A 248 22.25 -17.46 -1.79
C LYS A 248 23.42 -18.06 -2.55
#